data_AF-A0A3P7YDX1-F1
#
_entry.id   AF-A0A3P7YDX1-F1
#
_cell.length_a   1.000
_cell.length_b   1.000
_cell.length_c   1.000
_cell.angle_alpha   90.00
_cell.angle_beta   90.00
_cell.angle_gamma   90.00
#
_symmetry.space_group_name_H-M   'P 1'
#
loop_
_entity.id
_entity.type
_entity.pdbx_description
1 polymer ?
#
loop_
_entity_poly.entity_id
_entity_poly.type
_entity_poly.pdbx_seq_one_letter_code
_entity_poly.pdbx_strand_id
1 'polypeptide(L)'
;MVWEGEQEPIERYVFLFKNKLMFTDKNNSKDVPTYKHYATIRLDKYTIRISETEPNILEFQPNEPGIPEFQIRAKDIQSMEFVRQAWLKDINEMKEHDGMLIYSFKLNF
;
A
#
# COMPACT_ATOMS: atom_id res chain seq x y z
N MET A 1 5.91 -4.83 5.37
CA MET A 1 5.51 -6.13 4.80
C MET A 1 4.50 -5.89 3.70
N VAL A 2 4.66 -6.59 2.58
CA VAL A 2 3.76 -6.53 1.42
C VAL A 2 3.33 -7.96 1.08
N TRP A 3 2.02 -8.19 1.02
CA TRP A 3 1.39 -9.41 0.53
C TRP A 3 0.87 -9.16 -0.88
N GLU A 4 0.93 -10.19 -1.73
CA GLU A 4 0.37 -10.19 -3.08
C GLU A 4 -0.50 -11.43 -3.26
N GLY A 5 -1.82 -11.26 -3.26
CA GLY A 5 -2.75 -12.38 -3.17
C GLY A 5 -2.49 -13.26 -1.95
N GLU A 6 -2.53 -14.57 -2.14
CA GLU A 6 -2.31 -15.58 -1.09
C GLU A 6 -0.82 -15.86 -0.79
N GLN A 7 0.10 -15.05 -1.32
CA GLN A 7 1.54 -15.25 -1.12
C GLN A 7 2.00 -14.83 0.29
N GLU A 8 3.09 -15.43 0.76
CA GLU A 8 3.72 -15.04 2.02
C GLU A 8 4.21 -13.57 1.99
N PRO A 9 4.14 -12.86 3.13
CA PRO A 9 4.57 -11.47 3.20
C PRO A 9 6.07 -11.31 2.99
N ILE A 10 6.42 -10.38 2.11
CA ILE A 10 7.83 -10.03 1.85
C ILE A 10 8.12 -8.61 2.36
N GLU A 11 9.30 -8.42 2.92
CA GLU A 11 9.79 -7.08 3.27
C GLU A 11 10.17 -6.33 1.99
N ARG A 12 9.34 -5.36 1.62
CA ARG A 12 9.56 -4.47 0.48
C ARG A 12 9.54 -3.03 0.90
N TYR A 13 10.28 -2.20 0.17
CA TYR A 13 10.15 -0.76 0.24
C TYR A 13 9.00 -0.32 -0.65
N VAL A 14 8.18 0.58 -0.12
CA VAL A 14 7.00 1.11 -0.80
C VAL A 14 7.23 2.60 -1.02
N PHE A 15 7.09 3.05 -2.25
CA PHE A 15 7.20 4.46 -2.62
C PHE A 15 5.87 4.94 -3.17
N LEU A 16 5.34 6.01 -2.59
CA LEU A 16 4.18 6.72 -3.11
C LEU A 16 4.63 7.78 -4.11
N PHE A 17 4.11 7.69 -5.32
CA PHE A 17 4.15 8.76 -6.32
C PHE A 17 2.72 9.12 -6.66
N LYS A 18 2.45 10.37 -7.10
CA LYS A 18 1.13 10.88 -7.53
C LYS A 18 0.01 9.83 -7.49
N ASN A 19 -0.23 9.09 -8.57
CA ASN A 19 -1.27 8.04 -8.62
C ASN A 19 -0.69 6.61 -8.70
N LYS A 20 0.50 6.37 -8.14
CA LYS A 20 1.20 5.09 -8.25
C LYS A 20 1.91 4.69 -6.96
N LEU A 21 1.80 3.40 -6.61
CA LEU A 21 2.67 2.78 -5.62
C LEU A 21 3.72 1.94 -6.33
N MET A 22 4.98 2.15 -5.97
CA MET A 22 6.08 1.32 -6.44
C MET A 22 6.62 0.48 -5.30
N PHE A 23 6.77 -0.82 -5.56
CA PHE A 23 7.36 -1.79 -4.67
C PHE A 23 8.77 -2.11 -5.15
N THR A 24 9.73 -2.15 -4.23
CA THR A 24 11.10 -2.57 -4.53
C THR A 24 11.60 -3.58 -3.51
N ASP A 25 12.28 -4.60 -3.99
CA ASP A 25 13.00 -5.55 -3.16
C ASP A 25 14.37 -4.95 -2.81
N LYS A 26 14.79 -5.10 -1.56
CA LYS A 26 16.15 -4.76 -1.15
C LYS A 26 17.01 -6.00 -1.17
N ASN A 27 18.05 -5.97 -1.99
CA ASN A 27 19.06 -7.00 -1.99
C ASN A 27 20.22 -6.60 -1.06
N ASN A 28 20.33 -7.31 0.07
CA ASN A 28 21.38 -7.13 1.07
C ASN A 28 22.59 -8.05 0.83
N SER A 29 22.62 -8.85 -0.24
CA SER A 29 23.67 -9.85 -0.48
C SER A 29 24.97 -9.27 -1.06
N LYS A 30 25.07 -7.95 -1.24
CA LYS A 30 26.25 -7.25 -1.75
C LYS A 30 26.69 -6.17 -0.77
N ASP A 31 27.97 -5.79 -0.79
CA ASP A 31 28.54 -4.70 0.03
C ASP A 31 27.80 -3.35 -0.11
N VAL A 32 27.15 -3.12 -1.27
CA VAL A 32 26.28 -1.97 -1.50
C VAL A 32 24.83 -2.45 -1.60
N PRO A 33 23.91 -1.98 -0.75
CA PRO A 33 22.49 -2.36 -0.84
C PRO A 33 21.93 -1.90 -2.19
N THR A 34 21.29 -2.83 -2.91
CA THR A 34 20.65 -2.53 -4.20
C THR A 34 19.14 -2.66 -4.07
N TYR A 35 18.43 -1.74 -4.69
CA TYR A 35 16.97 -1.72 -4.73
C TYR A 35 16.53 -2.17 -6.12
N LYS A 36 15.92 -3.35 -6.20
CA LYS A 36 15.40 -3.89 -7.45
C LYS A 36 13.92 -3.57 -7.53
N HIS A 37 13.50 -2.97 -8.65
CA HIS A 37 12.07 -2.80 -8.93
C HIS A 37 11.37 -4.16 -8.93
N TYR A 38 10.27 -4.25 -8.18
CA TYR A 38 9.41 -5.43 -8.13
C TYR A 38 8.16 -5.20 -8.97
N ALA A 39 7.34 -4.23 -8.58
CA ALA A 39 6.09 -3.91 -9.25
C ALA A 39 5.72 -2.44 -9.06
N THR A 40 4.82 -1.95 -9.92
CA THR A 40 4.21 -0.64 -9.77
C THR A 40 2.73 -0.76 -10.06
N ILE A 41 1.91 -0.34 -9.10
CA ILE A 41 0.45 -0.34 -9.22
C ILE A 41 -0.07 1.08 -9.35
N ARG A 42 -1.20 1.24 -10.02
CA ARG A 42 -1.91 2.51 -10.16
C ARG A 42 -3.03 2.59 -9.14
N LEU A 43 -3.09 3.63 -8.32
CA LEU A 43 -4.07 3.73 -7.24
C LEU A 43 -5.51 3.86 -7.75
N ASP A 44 -5.73 4.37 -8.97
CA ASP A 44 -7.05 4.42 -9.62
C ASP A 44 -7.64 3.04 -9.93
N LYS A 45 -6.80 2.01 -10.03
CA LYS A 45 -7.23 0.63 -10.31
C LYS A 45 -7.55 -0.16 -9.05
N TYR A 46 -7.42 0.46 -7.87
CA TYR A 46 -7.61 -0.21 -6.60
C TYR A 46 -8.56 0.55 -5.68
N THR A 47 -9.48 -0.19 -5.07
CA THR A 47 -10.20 0.24 -3.88
C THR A 47 -9.31 -0.02 -2.67
N ILE A 48 -9.09 1.01 -1.87
CA ILE A 48 -8.16 0.95 -0.73
C ILE A 48 -8.99 0.91 0.55
N ARG A 49 -8.74 -0.09 1.40
CA ARG A 49 -9.48 -0.31 2.64
C ARG A 49 -8.53 -0.59 3.78
N ILE A 50 -9.03 -0.41 4.99
CA ILE A 50 -8.36 -0.90 6.20
C ILE A 50 -8.91 -2.30 6.43
N SER A 51 -8.04 -3.27 6.72
CA SER A 51 -8.49 -4.62 7.01
C SER A 51 -9.38 -4.64 8.27
N GLU A 52 -10.50 -5.35 8.21
CA GLU A 52 -11.45 -5.45 9.33
C GLU A 52 -10.91 -6.29 10.48
N THR A 53 -10.07 -7.27 10.16
CA THR A 53 -9.46 -8.19 11.13
C THR A 53 -8.17 -7.63 11.73
N GLU A 54 -7.38 -6.91 10.92
CA GLU A 54 -6.13 -6.28 11.35
C GLU A 54 -6.10 -4.79 10.95
N PRO A 55 -6.54 -3.86 11.81
CA PRO A 55 -6.65 -2.43 11.48
C PRO A 55 -5.34 -1.75 11.08
N ASN A 56 -4.20 -2.41 11.25
CA ASN A 56 -2.88 -1.92 10.87
C ASN A 56 -2.49 -2.27 9.42
N ILE A 57 -3.34 -3.03 8.73
CA ILE A 57 -3.14 -3.45 7.34
C ILE A 57 -3.99 -2.56 6.41
N LEU A 58 -3.36 -2.08 5.34
CA LEU A 58 -4.07 -1.49 4.20
C LEU A 58 -4.20 -2.53 3.11
N GLU A 59 -5.42 -2.70 2.62
CA GLU A 59 -5.78 -3.64 1.57
C GLU A 59 -6.05 -2.86 0.28
N PHE A 60 -5.50 -3.35 -0.81
CA PHE A 60 -5.65 -2.82 -2.16
C PHE A 60 -6.40 -3.87 -2.96
N GLN A 61 -7.72 -3.69 -3.04
CA GLN A 61 -8.60 -4.56 -3.79
C GLN A 61 -8.69 -4.09 -5.24
N PRO A 62 -8.40 -4.96 -6.23
CA PRO A 62 -8.45 -4.59 -7.63
C PRO A 62 -9.88 -4.26 -8.08
N ASN A 63 -10.04 -3.17 -8.82
CA ASN A 63 -11.32 -2.76 -9.41
C ASN A 63 -11.61 -3.48 -10.74
N GLU A 64 -10.60 -4.13 -11.33
CA GLU A 64 -10.67 -4.81 -12.62
C GLU A 64 -10.09 -6.23 -12.49
N PRO A 65 -10.63 -7.22 -13.22
CA PRO A 65 -10.06 -8.56 -13.25
C PRO A 65 -8.68 -8.57 -13.92
N GLY A 66 -7.80 -9.45 -13.46
CA GLY A 66 -6.47 -9.66 -14.06
C GLY A 66 -5.33 -8.86 -13.43
N ILE A 67 -5.60 -8.10 -12.37
CA ILE A 67 -4.57 -7.48 -11.51
C ILE A 67 -4.63 -8.09 -10.10
N PRO A 68 -3.46 -8.34 -9.46
CA PRO A 68 -3.43 -8.97 -8.15
C PRO A 68 -3.88 -8.01 -7.05
N GLU A 69 -4.44 -8.56 -5.98
CA GLU A 69 -4.66 -7.83 -4.74
C GLU A 69 -3.35 -7.65 -3.97
N PHE A 70 -3.27 -6.57 -3.20
CA PHE A 70 -2.13 -6.33 -2.32
C PHE A 70 -2.59 -6.00 -0.91
N GLN A 71 -1.77 -6.37 0.07
CA GLN A 71 -1.89 -5.85 1.42
C GLN A 71 -0.55 -5.28 1.84
N ILE A 72 -0.55 -4.17 2.58
CA ILE A 72 0.68 -3.61 3.16
C ILE A 72 0.52 -3.34 4.64
N ARG A 73 1.59 -3.57 5.38
CA ARG A 73 1.71 -3.27 6.81
C ARG A 73 3.09 -2.69 7.09
N ALA A 74 3.15 -1.69 7.97
CA ALA A 74 4.44 -1.25 8.49
C ALA A 74 5.17 -2.41 9.18
N LYS A 75 6.50 -2.45 9.08
CA LYS A 75 7.30 -3.49 9.73
C LYS A 75 7.42 -3.28 11.24
N ASP A 76 7.59 -2.03 11.65
CA ASP A 76 7.75 -1.69 13.05
C ASP A 76 6.39 -1.58 13.75
N ILE A 77 6.21 -2.36 14.81
CA ILE A 77 4.95 -2.48 15.56
C ILE A 77 4.64 -1.18 16.31
N GLN A 78 5.67 -0.50 16.84
CA GLN A 78 5.47 0.70 17.66
C GLN A 78 4.97 1.89 16.85
N SER A 79 5.39 1.99 15.60
CA SER A 79 4.98 3.06 14.70
C SER A 79 3.86 2.67 13.72
N MET A 80 3.39 1.42 13.73
CA MET A 80 2.53 0.90 12.65
C MET A 80 1.23 1.67 12.46
N GLU A 81 0.59 2.09 13.55
CA GLU A 81 -0.65 2.87 13.48
C GLU A 81 -0.40 4.25 12.86
N PHE A 82 0.61 4.97 13.35
CA PHE A 82 0.99 6.28 12.85
C PHE A 82 1.41 6.24 11.39
N VAL A 83 2.20 5.23 11.02
CA VAL A 83 2.64 4.99 9.65
C VAL A 83 1.42 4.73 8.77
N ARG A 84 0.51 3.83 9.16
CA ARG A 84 -0.72 3.56 8.39
C ARG A 84 -1.55 4.84 8.18
N GLN A 85 -1.76 5.63 9.23
CA GLN A 85 -2.54 6.87 9.15
C GLN A 85 -1.90 7.88 8.18
N ALA A 86 -0.57 8.04 8.25
CA ALA A 86 0.17 8.88 7.31
C ALA A 86 0.02 8.39 5.87
N TRP A 87 0.19 7.08 5.63
CA TRP A 87 -0.01 6.48 4.31
C TRP A 87 -1.42 6.68 3.77
N LEU A 88 -2.44 6.48 4.60
CA LEU A 88 -3.84 6.67 4.19
C LEU A 88 -4.11 8.13 3.84
N LYS A 89 -3.58 9.07 4.63
CA LYS A 89 -3.67 10.51 4.37
C LYS A 89 -2.99 10.84 3.03
N ASP A 90 -1.75 10.45 2.85
CA ASP A 90 -0.98 10.78 1.63
C ASP A 90 -1.64 10.18 0.38
N ILE A 91 -2.14 8.94 0.46
CA ILE A 91 -2.87 8.29 -0.64
C ILE A 91 -4.14 9.07 -0.99
N ASN A 92 -4.89 9.53 0.01
CA ASN A 92 -6.11 10.31 -0.21
C ASN A 92 -5.79 11.68 -0.82
N GLU A 93 -4.81 12.41 -0.25
CA GLU A 93 -4.36 13.71 -0.78
C GLU A 93 -3.93 13.58 -2.25
N MET A 94 -3.26 12.49 -2.60
CA MET A 94 -2.85 12.23 -3.97
C MET A 94 -4.03 11.91 -4.92
N LYS A 95 -5.07 11.23 -4.44
CA LYS A 95 -6.31 11.01 -5.22
C LYS A 95 -7.08 12.31 -5.42
N GLU A 96 -7.08 13.18 -4.42
CA GLU A 96 -7.70 14.52 -4.50
C GLU A 96 -6.97 15.41 -5.51
N HIS A 97 -5.63 15.33 -5.57
CA HIS A 97 -4.81 16.11 -6.51
C HIS A 97 -4.97 15.71 -7.98
N ASP A 98 -5.42 14.48 -8.27
CA ASP A 98 -5.71 13.98 -9.63
C ASP A 98 -7.19 14.23 -10.05
N GLY A 99 -8.01 14.85 -9.17
CA GLY A 99 -9.39 15.27 -9.48
C GLY A 99 -10.47 14.21 -9.22
N MET A 100 -10.18 13.13 -8.49
CA MET A 100 -11.15 12.07 -8.19
C MET A 100 -11.45 12.01 -6.69
N LEU A 101 -12.35 12.90 -6.24
CA LEU A 101 -12.94 12.85 -4.90
C LEU A 101 -13.91 11.67 -4.81
N ILE A 102 -13.50 10.59 -4.14
CA ILE A 102 -14.45 9.63 -3.58
C ILE A 102 -14.27 9.64 -2.06
N TYR A 103 -15.03 10.50 -1.40
CA TYR A 103 -15.28 10.34 0.03
C TYR A 103 -16.32 9.25 0.23
N SER A 104 -16.00 8.23 1.01
CA SER A 104 -17.00 7.41 1.69
C SER A 104 -16.52 7.14 3.10
N PHE A 105 -16.80 8.09 4.00
CA PHE A 105 -16.80 7.83 5.43
C PHE A 105 -18.13 7.17 5.79
N LYS A 106 -18.09 6.00 6.42
CA LYS A 106 -19.19 5.52 7.23
C LYS A 106 -18.66 5.16 8.61
N LEU A 107 -18.59 6.16 9.47
CA LEU A 107 -18.47 5.98 10.91
C LEU A 107 -19.84 5.51 11.41
N ASN A 108 -19.91 4.30 11.97
CA ASN A 108 -21.03 3.93 12.84
C ASN A 108 -20.44 3.70 14.23
N PHE A 109 -20.95 4.48 15.18
CA PHE A 109 -20.80 4.25 16.61
C PHE A 109 -21.63 3.03 17.03
#